data_AF-A0A540MTG5-F1
#
_entry.id   AF-A0A540MTG5-F1
#
_cell.length_a   1.000
_cell.length_b   1.000
_cell.length_c   1.000
_cell.angle_alpha   90.00
_cell.angle_beta   90.00
_cell.angle_gamma   90.00
#
_symmetry.space_group_name_H-M   'P 1'
#
loop_
_entity.id
_entity.type
_entity.pdbx_description
1 polymer ?
#
loop_
_entity_poly.entity_id
_entity_poly.type
_entity_poly.pdbx_seq_one_letter_code
_entity_poly.pdbx_strand_id
1 'polypeptide(L)'
;MFHQILMKQLVSSRNIFFLVNHPDHYLTHQVVYNASKLSELVNEKKKFQNWLDYYQLKFSRNSSKRPSKKTGFLGLWGKRVGAIDFYTSEIERPSKEVSFNYCKICSTSLAHC
;
A
#
# COMPACT_ATOMS: atom_id res chain seq x y z
N MET A 1 36.53 15.45 16.34
CA MET A 1 36.50 14.91 14.96
C MET A 1 36.39 13.38 14.91
N PHE A 2 36.95 12.61 15.86
CA PHE A 2 36.84 11.14 15.89
C PHE A 2 35.41 10.60 16.14
N HIS A 3 34.58 11.30 16.90
CA HIS A 3 33.22 10.83 17.22
C HIS A 3 32.24 10.87 16.03
N GLN A 4 32.48 11.73 15.01
CA GLN A 4 31.63 11.78 13.81
C GLN A 4 31.96 10.68 12.79
N ILE A 5 33.16 10.10 12.85
CA ILE A 5 33.60 9.03 11.94
C ILE A 5 33.00 7.69 12.38
N LEU A 6 32.92 7.44 13.70
CA LEU A 6 32.38 6.20 14.26
C LEU A 6 30.89 5.98 13.94
N MET A 7 30.10 7.06 13.92
CA MET A 7 28.67 6.98 13.60
C MET A 7 28.39 6.75 12.11
N LYS A 8 29.33 7.09 11.21
CA LYS A 8 29.19 6.82 9.77
C LYS A 8 29.45 5.36 9.42
N GLN A 9 30.26 4.63 10.20
CA GLN A 9 30.53 3.20 9.96
C GLN A 9 29.45 2.26 10.50
N LEU A 10 28.64 2.69 11.48
CA LEU A 10 27.57 1.86 12.05
C LEU A 10 26.38 1.62 11.11
N VAL A 11 26.14 2.53 10.15
CA VAL A 11 25.04 2.40 9.18
C VAL A 11 25.43 1.54 7.97
N SER A 12 26.72 1.46 7.63
CA SER A 12 27.20 0.75 6.42
C SER A 12 27.52 -0.74 6.64
N SER A 13 27.60 -1.21 7.88
CA SER A 13 28.36 -2.43 8.22
C SER A 13 27.53 -3.59 8.77
N ARG A 14 26.22 -3.66 8.50
CA ARG A 14 25.45 -4.81 8.98
C ARG A 14 25.67 -6.05 8.11
N ASN A 15 25.60 -5.91 6.79
CA ASN A 15 25.70 -7.06 5.89
C ASN A 15 27.13 -7.61 5.75
N ILE A 16 28.13 -6.74 5.71
CA ILE A 16 29.53 -7.15 5.55
C ILE A 16 30.04 -7.87 6.82
N PHE A 17 29.59 -7.47 8.01
CA PHE A 17 30.01 -8.08 9.27
C PHE A 17 29.60 -9.56 9.38
N PHE A 18 28.37 -9.90 9.00
CA PHE A 18 27.92 -11.29 9.10
C PHE A 18 28.46 -12.18 7.97
N LEU A 19 28.67 -11.64 6.77
CA LEU A 19 29.22 -12.39 5.63
C LEU A 19 30.67 -12.85 5.90
N VAL A 20 31.44 -12.03 6.62
CA VAL A 20 32.84 -12.32 6.96
C VAL A 20 32.96 -13.35 8.09
N ASN A 21 31.98 -13.43 8.99
CA ASN A 21 32.06 -14.30 10.17
C ASN A 21 31.44 -15.69 9.96
N HIS A 22 30.41 -15.84 9.12
CA HIS A 22 29.74 -17.14 8.89
C HIS A 22 29.30 -17.30 7.42
N PRO A 23 30.23 -17.64 6.50
CA PRO A 23 29.92 -17.76 5.08
C PRO A 23 28.95 -18.91 4.75
N ASP A 24 28.96 -20.00 5.53
CA ASP A 24 28.22 -21.23 5.21
C ASP A 24 26.76 -21.25 5.70
N HIS A 25 26.32 -20.23 6.45
CA HIS A 25 24.99 -20.20 7.09
C HIS A 25 24.19 -18.90 6.83
N TYR A 26 24.62 -18.06 5.88
CA TYR A 26 23.99 -16.76 5.66
C TYR A 26 22.74 -16.85 4.76
N LEU A 27 21.60 -17.26 5.34
CA LEU A 27 20.30 -17.45 4.68
C LEU A 27 19.48 -16.15 4.56
N THR A 28 20.05 -15.13 3.92
CA THR A 28 19.42 -13.85 3.50
C THR A 28 19.08 -12.84 4.62
N HIS A 29 19.50 -11.58 4.41
CA HIS A 29 19.04 -10.45 5.22
C HIS A 29 17.74 -9.91 4.61
N GLN A 30 16.58 -10.29 5.17
CA GLN A 30 15.33 -9.60 4.88
C GLN A 30 15.43 -8.17 5.41
N VAL A 31 15.74 -7.23 4.53
CA VAL A 31 15.58 -5.81 4.83
C VAL A 31 14.09 -5.60 5.10
N VAL A 32 13.74 -5.39 6.36
CA VAL A 32 12.36 -5.05 6.75
C VAL A 32 12.09 -3.64 6.26
N TYR A 33 11.60 -3.54 5.02
CA TYR A 33 11.12 -2.28 4.48
C TYR A 33 9.86 -1.85 5.24
N ASN A 34 9.67 -0.53 5.39
CA ASN A 34 8.48 0.02 6.01
C ASN A 34 7.24 -0.29 5.15
N ALA A 35 6.62 -1.44 5.40
CA ALA A 35 5.41 -1.91 4.76
C ALA A 35 4.14 -1.40 5.44
N SER A 36 4.23 -0.49 6.43
CA SER A 36 3.03 0.03 7.12
C SER A 36 2.10 0.74 6.14
N LYS A 37 2.64 1.66 5.34
CA LYS A 37 1.88 2.38 4.31
C LYS A 37 1.29 1.43 3.25
N LEU A 38 2.03 0.39 2.89
CA LEU A 38 1.53 -0.63 1.97
C LEU A 38 0.38 -1.43 2.57
N SER A 39 0.50 -1.81 3.85
CA SER A 39 -0.54 -2.55 4.57
C SER A 39 -1.82 -1.72 4.72
N GLU A 40 -1.70 -0.41 4.96
CA GLU A 40 -2.82 0.54 5.01
C GLU A 40 -3.54 0.62 3.66
N LEU A 41 -2.80 0.82 2.57
CA LEU A 41 -3.35 0.87 1.21
C LEU A 41 -4.07 -0.43 0.80
N VAL A 42 -3.49 -1.59 1.16
CA VAL A 42 -4.12 -2.89 0.92
C VAL A 42 -5.41 -3.03 1.74
N ASN A 43 -5.42 -2.55 2.97
CA ASN A 43 -6.61 -2.61 3.84
C ASN A 43 -7.72 -1.66 3.34
N GLU A 44 -7.37 -0.46 2.88
CA GLU A 44 -8.32 0.46 2.24
C GLU A 44 -8.95 -0.14 0.98
N LYS A 45 -8.14 -0.75 0.11
CA LYS A 45 -8.64 -1.46 -1.08
C LYS A 45 -9.65 -2.56 -0.71
N LYS A 46 -9.37 -3.35 0.33
CA LYS A 46 -10.31 -4.37 0.83
C LYS A 46 -11.63 -3.75 1.31
N LYS A 47 -11.57 -2.64 2.04
CA LYS A 47 -12.79 -1.93 2.50
C LYS A 47 -13.63 -1.45 1.32
N PHE A 48 -13.01 -0.85 0.30
CA PHE A 48 -13.75 -0.40 -0.89
C PHE A 48 -14.34 -1.56 -1.69
N GLN A 49 -13.63 -2.68 -1.80
CA GLN A 49 -14.17 -3.90 -2.43
C GLN A 49 -15.40 -4.41 -1.68
N ASN A 50 -15.35 -4.49 -0.35
CA ASN A 50 -16.50 -4.90 0.45
C ASN A 50 -17.72 -3.98 0.25
N TRP A 51 -17.50 -2.67 0.12
CA TRP A 51 -18.58 -1.72 -0.21
C TRP A 51 -19.14 -1.96 -1.61
N LEU A 52 -18.28 -2.20 -2.59
CA LEU A 52 -18.69 -2.50 -3.97
C LEU A 52 -19.56 -3.76 -4.01
N ASP A 53 -19.11 -4.84 -3.37
CA ASP A 53 -19.83 -6.11 -3.31
C ASP A 53 -21.20 -5.94 -2.64
N TYR A 54 -21.27 -5.17 -1.54
CA TYR A 54 -22.52 -4.82 -0.88
C TYR A 54 -23.50 -4.09 -1.82
N TYR A 55 -23.03 -3.08 -2.56
CA TYR A 55 -23.88 -2.32 -3.48
C TYR A 55 -24.31 -3.13 -4.70
N GLN A 56 -23.43 -4.00 -5.22
CA GLN A 56 -23.75 -4.93 -6.30
C GLN A 56 -24.80 -5.95 -5.87
N LEU A 57 -24.64 -6.56 -4.69
CA LEU A 57 -25.62 -7.51 -4.13
C LEU A 57 -26.97 -6.83 -3.88
N LYS A 58 -26.95 -5.61 -3.34
CA LYS A 58 -28.16 -4.81 -3.13
C LYS A 58 -28.88 -4.48 -4.43
N PHE A 59 -28.13 -4.16 -5.48
CA PHE A 59 -28.67 -3.91 -6.82
C PHE A 59 -29.22 -5.19 -7.47
N SER A 60 -28.51 -6.31 -7.35
CA SER A 60 -28.96 -7.61 -7.85
C SER A 60 -30.30 -8.03 -7.23
N ARG A 61 -30.47 -7.79 -5.92
CA ARG A 61 -31.73 -8.07 -5.20
C ARG A 61 -32.88 -7.12 -5.57
N ASN A 62 -32.57 -5.88 -5.94
CA ASN A 62 -33.56 -4.85 -6.28
C ASN A 62 -33.10 -4.07 -7.52
N SER A 63 -33.25 -4.69 -8.69
CA SER A 63 -32.78 -4.14 -9.98
C SER A 63 -33.52 -2.87 -10.42
N SER A 64 -34.69 -2.60 -9.84
CA SER A 64 -35.53 -1.44 -10.18
C SER A 64 -34.86 -0.09 -9.89
N LYS A 65 -33.95 0.01 -8.91
CA LYS A 65 -33.27 1.27 -8.56
C LYS A 65 -31.77 1.07 -8.39
N ARG A 66 -30.98 1.69 -9.28
CA ARG A 66 -29.52 1.74 -9.17
C ARG A 66 -29.14 2.48 -7.88
N PRO A 67 -28.32 1.89 -6.99
CA PRO A 67 -27.91 2.56 -5.76
C PRO A 67 -27.09 3.81 -6.09
N SER A 68 -27.53 4.95 -5.58
CA SER A 68 -26.89 6.25 -5.84
C SER A 68 -26.43 6.90 -4.53
N LYS A 69 -25.28 7.57 -4.55
CA LYS A 69 -24.72 8.32 -3.43
C LYS A 69 -24.65 9.80 -3.79
N LYS A 70 -24.75 10.69 -2.81
CA LYS A 70 -24.38 12.11 -3.00
C LYS A 70 -22.89 12.28 -2.71
N THR A 71 -22.19 13.04 -3.55
CA THR A 71 -20.72 13.21 -3.44
C THR A 71 -20.28 14.17 -2.33
N GLY A 72 -21.15 15.03 -1.79
CA GLY A 72 -20.76 16.04 -0.82
C GLY A 72 -20.66 15.54 0.63
N PHE A 73 -20.43 16.49 1.55
CA PHE A 73 -20.14 16.24 2.96
C PHE A 73 -21.21 15.37 3.63
N LEU A 74 -20.80 14.21 4.14
CA LEU A 74 -21.64 13.18 4.77
C LEU A 74 -22.87 12.73 3.93
N GLY A 75 -22.86 13.00 2.62
CA GLY A 75 -24.00 12.70 1.75
C GLY A 75 -25.19 13.67 1.89
N LEU A 76 -25.02 14.83 2.54
CA LEU A 76 -26.08 15.83 2.70
C LEU A 76 -26.26 16.66 1.42
N TRP A 77 -25.15 17.15 0.85
CA TRP A 77 -25.14 18.01 -0.35
C TRP A 77 -24.36 17.39 -1.52
N GLY A 78 -24.46 17.99 -2.70
CA GLY A 78 -23.72 17.59 -3.91
C GLY A 78 -24.47 16.71 -4.90
N LYS A 79 -23.81 16.47 -6.05
CA LYS A 79 -24.35 15.69 -7.18
C LYS A 79 -24.62 14.25 -6.77
N ARG A 80 -25.73 13.69 -7.28
CA ARG A 80 -26.05 12.27 -7.15
C ARG A 80 -25.25 11.50 -8.20
N VAL A 81 -24.41 10.58 -7.75
CA VAL A 81 -23.58 9.69 -8.58
C VAL A 81 -23.94 8.23 -8.28
N GLY A 82 -23.69 7.32 -9.23
CA GLY A 82 -23.86 5.89 -8.99
C GLY A 82 -22.90 5.42 -7.90
N ALA A 83 -23.39 4.71 -6.89
CA ALA A 83 -22.55 4.22 -5.80
C ALA A 83 -21.50 3.22 -6.33
N ILE A 84 -21.90 2.32 -7.23
CA ILE A 84 -21.01 1.33 -7.85
C ILE A 84 -19.88 2.03 -8.63
N ASP A 85 -20.22 3.02 -9.45
CA ASP A 85 -19.24 3.74 -10.29
C ASP A 85 -18.28 4.55 -9.40
N PHE A 86 -18.79 5.19 -8.35
CA PHE A 86 -18.00 5.93 -7.37
C PHE A 86 -16.95 5.02 -6.69
N TYR A 87 -17.38 3.90 -6.09
CA TYR A 87 -16.45 2.99 -5.41
C TYR A 87 -15.47 2.32 -6.38
N THR A 88 -15.89 2.07 -7.63
CA THR A 88 -15.00 1.54 -8.67
C THR A 88 -13.87 2.52 -8.98
N SER A 89 -14.18 3.82 -9.16
CA SER A 89 -13.15 4.86 -9.37
C SER A 89 -12.23 5.05 -8.16
N GLU A 90 -12.76 4.90 -6.95
CA GLU A 90 -11.98 5.05 -5.72
C GLU A 90 -11.02 3.88 -5.49
N ILE A 91 -11.27 2.70 -6.07
CA ILE A 91 -10.35 1.55 -6.02
C ILE A 91 -9.14 1.74 -6.96
N GLU A 92 -9.31 2.47 -8.07
CA GLU A 92 -8.22 2.71 -9.02
C GLU A 92 -7.14 3.64 -8.47
N ARG A 93 -7.52 4.61 -7.62
CA ARG A 93 -6.59 5.61 -7.07
C ARG A 93 -5.52 4.98 -6.16
N PRO A 94 -5.86 4.15 -5.14
CA PRO A 94 -4.88 3.42 -4.34
C PRO A 94 -4.05 2.43 -5.17
N SER A 95 -4.61 1.83 -6.22
CA SER A 95 -3.89 0.83 -7.02
C SER A 95 -2.65 1.42 -7.71
N LYS A 96 -2.73 2.67 -8.17
CA LYS A 96 -1.60 3.39 -8.77
C LYS A 96 -0.50 3.71 -7.74
N GLU A 97 -0.91 4.13 -6.54
CA GLU A 97 0.02 4.42 -5.45
C GLU A 97 0.71 3.14 -4.96
N VAL A 98 -0.02 2.03 -4.88
CA VAL A 98 0.53 0.71 -4.53
C VAL A 98 1.59 0.28 -5.55
N SER A 99 1.31 0.35 -6.87
CA SER A 99 2.30 0.01 -7.90
C SER A 99 3.55 0.89 -7.86
N PHE A 100 3.38 2.18 -7.56
CA PHE A 100 4.50 3.10 -7.43
C PHE A 100 5.37 2.77 -6.21
N ASN A 101 4.76 2.47 -5.06
CA ASN A 101 5.50 2.09 -3.85
C ASN A 101 6.20 0.74 -4.02
N TYR A 102 5.57 -0.26 -4.65
CA TYR A 102 6.24 -1.53 -4.97
C TYR A 102 7.44 -1.33 -5.92
N CYS A 103 7.28 -0.49 -6.95
CA CYS A 103 8.39 -0.15 -7.85
C CYS A 103 9.53 0.55 -7.10
N LYS A 104 9.22 1.45 -6.17
CA LYS A 104 10.21 2.14 -5.33
C LYS A 104 10.93 1.19 -4.37
N ILE A 105 10.22 0.23 -3.78
CA ILE A 105 10.82 -0.81 -2.93
C ILE A 105 11.72 -1.72 -3.77
N CYS A 106 11.27 -2.12 -4.96
CA CYS A 106 12.07 -2.94 -5.88
C CYS A 106 13.35 -2.22 -6.32
N SER A 107 13.26 -0.95 -6.75
CA SER A 107 14.43 -0.17 -7.17
C SER A 107 15.40 0.14 -6.03
N THR A 108 14.91 0.39 -4.81
CA THR A 108 15.78 0.53 -3.64
C THR A 108 16.41 -0.79 -3.21
N SER A 109 15.74 -1.92 -3.35
CA SER A 109 16.35 -3.23 -3.10
C SER A 109 17.45 -3.58 -4.12
N LEU A 110 17.28 -3.17 -5.38
CA LEU A 110 18.27 -3.33 -6.44
C LEU A 110 19.47 -2.40 -6.30
N ALA A 111 19.29 -1.19 -5.76
CA ALA A 111 20.38 -0.23 -5.54
C ALA A 111 21.22 -0.51 -4.28
N HIS A 112 20.76 -1.40 -3.40
CA HIS A 112 21.44 -1.82 -2.17
C HIS A 112 22.08 -3.21 -2.28
N CYS A 113 21.94 -3.90 -3.42
CA CYS A 113 22.77 -5.05 -3.81
C CYS A 113 23.98 -4.55 -4.61
#